data_AF-A0A8U0MWH0-F1
#
_entry.id   AF-A0A8U0MWH0-F1
#
_cell.length_a   1.000
_cell.length_b   1.000
_cell.length_c   1.000
_cell.angle_alpha   90.00
_cell.angle_beta   90.00
_cell.angle_gamma   90.00
#
_symmetry.space_group_name_H-M   'P 1'
#
loop_
_entity.id
_entity.type
_entity.pdbx_description
1 polymer ?
#
loop_
_entity_poly.entity_id
_entity_poly.type
_entity_poly.pdbx_seq_one_letter_code
_entity_poly.pdbx_strand_id
1 'polypeptide(L)'
;MLTPRTALLLTLLLAGDSLSQRARRPPQPRSPISTIPPKANFDAQQFAGTWLLVAVASSCSFLQEQGHRVEATLLRVAPQRAAMAVSTFQKLDGICWQVRQLYRDAGVPGRFLLPGARAVDVVVGETDYEGFAILYLERKRRLSVKLYTRSLPPSDLALSAFEQHVQRANLTEDHVLFFPKYGFCEAADQFHVLDETRR
;
A
#
# COMPACT_ATOMS: atom_id res chain seq x y z
N MET A 1 -77.91 34.15 26.77
CA MET A 1 -77.19 32.99 27.33
C MET A 1 -77.12 31.94 26.23
N LEU A 2 -75.92 31.73 25.67
CA LEU A 2 -75.68 30.89 24.48
C LEU A 2 -75.60 29.41 24.88
N THR A 3 -76.42 28.56 24.26
CA THR A 3 -76.25 27.10 24.22
C THR A 3 -75.48 26.72 22.94
N PRO A 4 -74.39 25.92 23.01
CA PRO A 4 -73.51 25.74 21.86
C PRO A 4 -73.91 24.60 20.92
N ARG A 5 -73.46 24.79 19.69
CA ARG A 5 -73.58 24.00 18.46
C ARG A 5 -72.61 22.80 18.43
N THR A 6 -73.09 21.71 17.84
CA THR A 6 -72.42 20.71 16.96
C THR A 6 -70.89 20.51 17.03
N ALA A 7 -70.46 19.24 17.12
CA ALA A 7 -69.55 18.62 16.16
C ALA A 7 -69.47 17.09 16.37
N LEU A 8 -69.87 16.32 15.34
CA LEU A 8 -69.62 14.88 15.20
C LEU A 8 -68.22 14.72 14.58
N LEU A 9 -67.29 14.04 15.24
CA LEU A 9 -65.94 13.79 14.73
C LEU A 9 -65.78 12.28 14.44
N LEU A 10 -65.80 11.94 13.14
CA LEU A 10 -65.30 10.67 12.62
C LEU A 10 -63.77 10.75 12.53
N THR A 11 -63.06 9.86 13.21
CA THR A 11 -61.62 9.63 13.01
C THR A 11 -61.39 8.26 12.36
N LEU A 12 -61.19 8.26 11.04
CA LEU A 12 -60.54 7.16 10.33
C LEU A 12 -59.03 7.25 10.58
N LEU A 13 -58.45 6.26 11.26
CA LEU A 13 -57.00 6.05 11.32
C LEU A 13 -56.64 4.90 10.36
N LEU A 14 -56.05 5.28 9.22
CA LEU A 14 -55.47 4.37 8.24
C LEU A 14 -54.24 3.69 8.86
N ALA A 15 -54.25 2.36 8.87
CA ALA A 15 -53.08 1.54 9.16
C ALA A 15 -52.06 1.71 8.02
N GLY A 16 -50.92 2.32 8.33
CA GLY A 16 -49.77 2.41 7.45
C GLY A 16 -48.65 1.50 7.97
N ASP A 17 -48.71 0.21 7.63
CA ASP A 17 -47.60 -0.71 7.82
C ASP A 17 -46.46 -0.32 6.87
N SER A 18 -45.54 0.50 7.38
CA SER A 18 -44.30 0.82 6.67
C SER A 18 -43.33 -0.35 6.79
N LEU A 19 -43.45 -1.30 5.86
CA LEU A 19 -42.39 -2.25 5.53
C LEU A 19 -41.13 -1.47 5.12
N SER A 20 -40.30 -1.15 6.10
CA SER A 20 -38.93 -0.66 5.88
C SER A 20 -38.12 -1.79 5.25
N GLN A 21 -38.22 -1.94 3.93
CA GLN A 21 -37.23 -2.67 3.16
C GLN A 21 -35.91 -1.91 3.32
N ARG A 22 -35.01 -2.43 4.17
CA ARG A 22 -33.61 -1.99 4.20
C ARG A 22 -33.08 -2.12 2.78
N ALA A 23 -32.94 -1.00 2.09
CA ALA A 23 -32.26 -0.93 0.81
C ALA A 23 -30.89 -1.59 0.97
N ARG A 24 -30.68 -2.74 0.30
CA ARG A 24 -29.40 -3.44 0.31
C ARG A 24 -28.36 -2.49 -0.25
N ARG A 25 -27.37 -2.14 0.57
CA ARG A 25 -26.26 -1.27 0.16
C ARG A 25 -25.59 -1.88 -1.08
N PRO A 26 -25.35 -1.11 -2.16
CA PRO A 26 -24.66 -1.62 -3.33
C PRO A 26 -23.33 -2.28 -2.94
N PRO A 27 -22.93 -3.39 -3.60
CA PRO A 27 -21.64 -4.01 -3.33
C PRO A 27 -20.53 -2.98 -3.52
N GLN A 28 -19.62 -2.89 -2.54
CA GLN A 28 -18.51 -1.96 -2.63
C GLN A 28 -17.64 -2.32 -3.84
N PRO A 29 -17.09 -1.32 -4.56
CA PRO A 29 -16.14 -1.59 -5.64
C PRO A 29 -14.99 -2.45 -5.13
N ARG A 30 -14.38 -3.27 -5.98
CA ARG A 30 -13.17 -4.02 -5.61
C ARG A 30 -12.01 -3.05 -5.34
N SER A 31 -11.08 -3.47 -4.49
CA SER A 31 -9.85 -2.71 -4.22
C SER A 31 -8.95 -2.74 -5.49
N PRO A 32 -8.34 -1.62 -5.92
CA PRO A 32 -7.44 -1.59 -7.08
C PRO A 32 -6.35 -2.67 -7.08
N ILE A 33 -5.71 -2.95 -5.95
CA ILE A 33 -4.63 -3.95 -5.86
C ILE A 33 -5.13 -5.41 -5.99
N SER A 34 -6.43 -5.64 -5.83
CA SER A 34 -7.01 -6.98 -5.94
C SER A 34 -6.95 -7.54 -7.36
N THR A 35 -6.87 -6.70 -8.39
CA THR A 35 -6.76 -7.11 -9.80
C THR A 35 -5.32 -7.33 -10.25
N ILE A 36 -4.34 -6.92 -9.43
CA ILE A 36 -2.92 -7.08 -9.75
C ILE A 36 -2.50 -8.53 -9.47
N PRO A 37 -2.05 -9.31 -10.46
CA PRO A 37 -1.55 -10.66 -10.21
C PRO A 37 -0.22 -10.60 -9.45
N PRO A 38 -0.02 -11.44 -8.40
CA PRO A 38 1.31 -11.61 -7.82
C PRO A 38 2.24 -12.38 -8.77
N LYS A 39 3.55 -12.27 -8.55
CA LYS A 39 4.57 -13.10 -9.19
C LYS A 39 4.18 -14.57 -9.07
N ALA A 40 4.04 -15.23 -10.21
CA ALA A 40 3.73 -16.66 -10.26
C ALA A 40 4.81 -17.45 -9.50
N ASN A 41 4.37 -18.37 -8.63
CA ASN A 41 5.24 -19.19 -7.78
C ASN A 41 6.27 -18.34 -7.01
N PHE A 42 5.81 -17.23 -6.42
CA PHE A 42 6.66 -16.36 -5.61
C PHE A 42 7.44 -17.16 -4.56
N ASP A 43 8.76 -17.03 -4.59
CA ASP A 43 9.68 -17.67 -3.66
C ASP A 43 10.30 -16.63 -2.72
N ALA A 44 9.90 -16.67 -1.46
CA ALA A 44 10.40 -15.75 -0.44
C ALA A 44 11.91 -15.92 -0.19
N GLN A 45 12.45 -17.12 -0.34
CA GLN A 45 13.89 -17.38 -0.14
C GLN A 45 14.72 -16.71 -1.23
N GLN A 46 14.31 -16.82 -2.48
CA GLN A 46 14.98 -16.12 -3.60
C GLN A 46 14.81 -14.59 -3.48
N PHE A 47 13.66 -14.14 -2.97
CA PHE A 47 13.39 -12.71 -2.76
C PHE A 47 14.15 -12.09 -1.57
N ALA A 48 14.71 -12.92 -0.68
CA ALA A 48 15.42 -12.47 0.51
C ALA A 48 16.65 -11.62 0.19
N GLY A 49 17.17 -10.92 1.19
CA GLY A 49 18.38 -10.10 1.10
C GLY A 49 18.10 -8.62 0.89
N THR A 50 19.07 -7.92 0.31
CA THR A 50 19.06 -6.47 0.17
C THR A 50 18.39 -6.02 -1.12
N TRP A 51 17.62 -4.94 -1.06
CA TRP A 51 16.95 -4.27 -2.18
C TRP A 51 17.10 -2.76 -2.04
N LEU A 52 17.43 -2.06 -3.13
CA LEU A 52 17.59 -0.61 -3.20
C LEU A 52 16.36 0.00 -3.86
N LEU A 53 15.72 0.98 -3.22
CA LEU A 53 14.57 1.68 -3.81
C LEU A 53 15.06 2.63 -4.90
N VAL A 54 14.57 2.45 -6.13
CA VAL A 54 14.94 3.27 -7.28
C VAL A 54 13.87 4.32 -7.58
N ALA A 55 12.61 3.93 -7.61
CA ALA A 55 11.52 4.83 -7.98
C ALA A 55 10.19 4.43 -7.31
N VAL A 56 9.34 5.43 -7.10
CA VAL A 56 7.96 5.25 -6.64
C VAL A 56 7.03 6.03 -7.55
N ALA A 57 6.00 5.38 -8.08
CA ALA A 57 4.89 6.03 -8.75
C ALA A 57 3.68 6.08 -7.80
N SER A 58 3.15 7.27 -7.51
CA SER A 58 1.98 7.42 -6.64
C SER A 58 1.26 8.76 -6.81
N SER A 59 -0.08 8.74 -6.79
CA SER A 59 -0.92 9.94 -6.70
C SER A 59 -1.05 10.50 -5.27
N CYS A 60 -0.22 10.05 -4.33
CA CYS A 60 -0.19 10.59 -2.97
C CYS A 60 0.38 12.02 -2.96
N SER A 61 -0.46 13.02 -2.65
CA SER A 61 -0.06 14.44 -2.65
C SER A 61 1.18 14.72 -1.80
N PHE A 62 1.30 14.09 -0.63
CA PHE A 62 2.48 14.24 0.23
C PHE A 62 3.77 13.82 -0.48
N LEU A 63 3.75 12.71 -1.23
CA LEU A 63 4.92 12.28 -1.99
C LEU A 63 5.22 13.26 -3.13
N GLN A 64 4.20 13.74 -3.83
CA GLN A 64 4.37 14.71 -4.91
C GLN A 64 4.96 16.03 -4.42
N GLU A 65 4.49 16.55 -3.29
CA GLU A 65 4.97 17.81 -2.70
C GLU A 65 6.36 17.66 -2.07
N GLN A 66 6.62 16.54 -1.39
CA GLN A 66 7.89 16.28 -0.68
C GLN A 66 8.88 15.47 -1.50
N GLY A 67 8.62 15.27 -2.80
CA GLY A 67 9.46 14.46 -3.69
C GLY A 67 10.90 14.96 -3.78
N HIS A 68 11.14 16.25 -3.54
CA HIS A 68 12.48 16.85 -3.49
C HIS A 68 13.29 16.50 -2.23
N ARG A 69 12.69 15.82 -1.24
CA ARG A 69 13.31 15.40 0.04
C ARG A 69 13.38 13.90 0.19
N VAL A 70 13.23 13.15 -0.90
CA VAL A 70 13.36 11.69 -0.84
C VAL A 70 14.80 11.31 -0.52
N GLU A 71 14.96 10.38 0.41
CA GLU A 71 16.26 9.91 0.89
C GLU A 71 16.54 8.51 0.38
N ALA A 72 17.82 8.20 0.13
CA ALA A 72 18.25 6.89 -0.33
C ALA A 72 17.74 5.81 0.63
N THR A 73 16.99 4.84 0.09
CA THR A 73 16.24 3.87 0.89
C THR A 73 16.66 2.45 0.53
N LEU A 74 17.05 1.68 1.55
CA LEU A 74 17.46 0.29 1.42
C LEU A 74 16.49 -0.60 2.20
N LEU A 75 16.07 -1.71 1.62
CA LEU A 75 15.30 -2.76 2.27
C LEU A 75 16.19 -3.97 2.52
N ARG A 76 16.09 -4.56 3.70
CA ARG A 76 16.58 -5.89 4.01
C ARG A 76 15.40 -6.80 4.30
N VAL A 77 15.24 -7.82 3.49
CA VAL A 77 14.12 -8.77 3.55
C VAL A 77 14.62 -10.11 4.06
N ALA A 78 13.92 -10.68 5.03
CA ALA A 78 14.16 -12.01 5.57
C ALA A 78 12.84 -12.80 5.64
N PRO A 79 12.77 -14.01 5.05
CA PRO A 79 11.60 -14.86 5.18
C PRO A 79 11.36 -15.26 6.64
N GLN A 80 10.09 -15.24 7.06
CA GLN A 80 9.68 -15.66 8.39
C GLN A 80 8.40 -16.50 8.29
N ARG A 81 8.57 -17.81 8.12
CA ARG A 81 7.47 -18.74 7.76
C ARG A 81 6.78 -18.26 6.48
N ALA A 82 5.46 -18.05 6.50
CA ALA A 82 4.70 -17.51 5.37
C ALA A 82 4.75 -15.96 5.28
N ALA A 83 5.30 -15.28 6.29
CA ALA A 83 5.46 -13.83 6.31
C ALA A 83 6.87 -13.41 5.85
N MET A 84 7.07 -12.12 5.64
CA MET A 84 8.40 -11.53 5.40
C MET A 84 8.71 -10.47 6.46
N ALA A 85 9.83 -10.63 7.17
CA ALA A 85 10.40 -9.56 7.97
C ALA A 85 11.12 -8.58 7.02
N VAL A 86 10.75 -7.30 7.09
CA VAL A 86 11.29 -6.24 6.24
C VAL A 86 11.87 -5.15 7.14
N SER A 87 13.16 -4.88 6.98
CA SER A 87 13.81 -3.72 7.59
C SER A 87 14.06 -2.67 6.52
N THR A 88 13.51 -1.48 6.70
CA THR A 88 13.77 -0.32 5.82
C THR A 88 14.80 0.59 6.49
N PHE A 89 15.84 0.95 5.77
CA PHE A 89 16.89 1.87 6.19
C PHE A 89 16.81 3.13 5.35
N GLN A 90 16.77 4.27 6.02
CA GLN A 90 16.72 5.58 5.39
C GLN A 90 17.37 6.61 6.31
N LYS A 91 17.99 7.64 5.72
CA LYS A 91 18.47 8.78 6.49
C LYS A 91 17.31 9.73 6.80
N LEU A 92 17.37 10.31 8.00
CA LEU A 92 16.56 11.46 8.38
C LEU A 92 17.50 12.43 9.08
N ASP A 93 17.65 13.63 8.51
CA ASP A 93 18.57 14.67 8.99
C ASP A 93 20.02 14.16 9.18
N GLY A 94 20.47 13.34 8.23
CA GLY A 94 21.82 12.75 8.21
C GLY A 94 22.01 11.52 9.11
N ILE A 95 21.03 11.17 9.93
CA ILE A 95 21.08 10.02 10.85
C ILE A 95 20.35 8.84 10.22
N CYS A 96 20.91 7.64 10.36
CA CYS A 96 20.30 6.43 9.82
C CYS A 96 19.27 5.82 10.75
N TRP A 97 18.06 5.65 10.22
CA TRP A 97 16.95 5.01 10.89
C TRP A 97 16.67 3.64 10.31
N GLN A 98 16.32 2.69 11.18
CA GLN A 98 15.82 1.38 10.79
C GLN A 98 14.35 1.24 11.19
N VAL A 99 13.46 1.02 10.23
CA VAL A 99 12.06 0.66 10.48
C VAL A 99 11.88 -0.84 10.28
N ARG A 100 11.47 -1.57 11.31
CA ARG A 100 11.23 -3.02 11.26
C ARG A 100 9.74 -3.30 11.11
N GLN A 101 9.38 -4.04 10.07
CA GLN A 101 8.02 -4.38 9.71
C GLN A 101 7.89 -5.87 9.46
N LEU A 102 6.68 -6.41 9.68
CA LEU A 102 6.35 -7.79 9.36
C LEU A 102 5.20 -7.80 8.35
N TYR A 103 5.53 -8.20 7.11
CA TYR A 103 4.60 -8.34 6.02
C TYR A 103 3.92 -9.70 6.18
N ARG A 104 2.71 -9.71 6.72
CA ARG A 104 1.97 -10.93 7.04
C ARG A 104 1.45 -11.58 5.76
N ASP A 105 1.38 -12.91 5.75
CA ASP A 105 0.76 -13.66 4.66
C ASP A 105 -0.71 -13.22 4.46
N ALA A 106 -1.10 -13.03 3.20
CA ALA A 106 -2.47 -12.72 2.80
C ALA A 106 -3.17 -13.91 2.12
N GLY A 107 -2.62 -15.13 2.27
CA GLY A 107 -3.20 -16.39 1.80
C GLY A 107 -2.85 -16.74 0.35
N VAL A 108 -2.19 -15.84 -0.38
CA VAL A 108 -1.71 -16.07 -1.75
C VAL A 108 -0.22 -15.73 -1.79
N PRO A 109 0.67 -16.63 -2.22
CA PRO A 109 2.10 -16.34 -2.34
C PRO A 109 2.35 -15.06 -3.15
N GLY A 110 3.22 -14.19 -2.63
CA GLY A 110 3.51 -12.89 -3.22
C GLY A 110 2.51 -11.78 -2.84
N ARG A 111 1.44 -12.09 -2.08
CA ARG A 111 0.57 -11.10 -1.45
C ARG A 111 0.81 -11.04 0.04
N PHE A 112 0.90 -9.82 0.56
CA PHE A 112 1.14 -9.56 1.97
C PHE A 112 0.27 -8.43 2.50
N LEU A 113 0.09 -8.43 3.81
CA LEU A 113 -0.56 -7.37 4.55
C LEU A 113 0.40 -6.79 5.57
N LEU A 114 0.67 -5.49 5.47
CA LEU A 114 1.36 -4.74 6.52
C LEU A 114 0.31 -4.19 7.50
N PRO A 115 0.23 -4.73 8.74
CA PRO A 115 -0.73 -4.27 9.74
C PRO A 115 -0.39 -2.88 10.26
N GLY A 116 -1.41 -2.19 10.78
CA GLY A 116 -1.27 -0.88 11.42
C GLY A 116 -2.58 -0.11 11.38
N ALA A 117 -2.59 1.11 11.95
CA ALA A 117 -3.78 1.98 11.98
C ALA A 117 -4.37 2.24 10.58
N ARG A 118 -3.53 2.15 9.55
CA ARG A 118 -3.94 2.11 8.15
C ARG A 118 -3.18 0.98 7.49
N ALA A 119 -3.78 -0.21 7.50
CA ALA A 119 -3.22 -1.39 6.86
C ALA A 119 -2.87 -1.10 5.39
N VAL A 120 -1.81 -1.74 4.93
CA VAL A 120 -1.31 -1.59 3.56
C VAL A 120 -1.24 -2.97 2.93
N ASP A 121 -1.97 -3.16 1.85
CA ASP A 121 -1.87 -4.36 1.03
C ASP A 121 -0.62 -4.24 0.16
N VAL A 122 0.15 -5.32 0.07
CA VAL A 122 1.38 -5.39 -0.72
C VAL A 122 1.31 -6.59 -1.67
N VAL A 123 1.69 -6.37 -2.92
CA VAL A 123 1.83 -7.43 -3.91
C VAL A 123 3.20 -7.32 -4.58
N VAL A 124 3.98 -8.40 -4.56
CA VAL A 124 5.15 -8.54 -5.44
C VAL A 124 4.62 -8.88 -6.82
N GLY A 125 4.56 -7.89 -7.72
CA GLY A 125 3.94 -8.04 -9.04
C GLY A 125 4.87 -8.73 -10.03
N GLU A 126 6.09 -8.23 -10.14
CA GLU A 126 7.11 -8.79 -11.04
C GLU A 126 8.48 -8.78 -10.36
N THR A 127 9.27 -9.81 -10.57
CA THR A 127 10.66 -9.88 -10.12
C THR A 127 11.37 -11.03 -10.82
N ASP A 128 12.65 -10.85 -11.10
CA ASP A 128 13.60 -11.90 -11.49
C ASP A 128 14.45 -12.39 -10.30
N TYR A 129 14.16 -11.90 -9.09
CA TYR A 129 14.89 -12.12 -7.83
C TYR A 129 16.33 -11.59 -7.76
N GLU A 130 17.01 -11.49 -8.90
CA GLU A 130 18.44 -11.16 -9.00
C GLU A 130 18.73 -9.73 -9.45
N GLY A 131 17.84 -9.12 -10.25
CA GLY A 131 18.04 -7.80 -10.84
C GLY A 131 17.09 -6.77 -10.26
N PHE A 132 15.80 -7.05 -10.32
CA PHE A 132 14.75 -6.09 -9.99
C PHE A 132 13.51 -6.71 -9.34
N ALA A 133 12.71 -5.85 -8.72
CA ALA A 133 11.39 -6.17 -8.23
C ALA A 133 10.44 -4.98 -8.35
N ILE A 134 9.23 -5.25 -8.85
CA ILE A 134 8.12 -4.32 -8.92
C ILE A 134 7.10 -4.71 -7.85
N LEU A 135 6.91 -3.82 -6.89
CA LEU A 135 5.94 -3.99 -5.82
C LEU A 135 4.77 -3.02 -6.00
N TYR A 136 3.57 -3.54 -5.81
CA TYR A 136 2.36 -2.74 -5.69
C TYR A 136 2.01 -2.60 -4.22
N LEU A 137 1.69 -1.38 -3.79
CA LEU A 137 1.19 -1.12 -2.45
C LEU A 137 -0.12 -0.34 -2.54
N GLU A 138 -1.12 -0.75 -1.78
CA GLU A 138 -2.37 -0.02 -1.66
C GLU A 138 -2.62 0.40 -0.21
N ARG A 139 -2.86 1.70 -0.05
CA ARG A 139 -3.25 2.29 1.22
C ARG A 139 -4.45 3.20 0.99
N LYS A 140 -5.55 2.97 1.71
CA LYS A 140 -6.79 3.75 1.56
C LYS A 140 -7.27 3.82 0.10
N ARG A 141 -7.23 2.69 -0.61
CA ARG A 141 -7.61 2.58 -2.03
C ARG A 141 -6.77 3.42 -3.00
N ARG A 142 -5.60 3.89 -2.57
CA ARG A 142 -4.62 4.55 -3.43
C ARG A 142 -3.49 3.56 -3.69
N LEU A 143 -3.38 3.18 -4.96
CA LEU A 143 -2.34 2.30 -5.46
C LEU A 143 -1.03 3.08 -5.65
N SER A 144 0.08 2.42 -5.42
CA SER A 144 1.42 2.90 -5.74
C SER A 144 2.26 1.75 -6.28
N VAL A 145 3.19 2.07 -7.15
CA VAL A 145 4.13 1.12 -7.75
C VAL A 145 5.53 1.50 -7.30
N LYS A 146 6.34 0.53 -6.87
CA LYS A 146 7.71 0.74 -6.45
C LYS A 146 8.65 -0.16 -7.24
N LEU A 147 9.73 0.42 -7.74
CA LEU A 147 10.84 -0.30 -8.34
C LEU A 147 11.97 -0.44 -7.33
N TYR A 148 12.39 -1.68 -7.11
CA TYR A 148 13.58 -2.04 -6.36
C TYR A 148 14.59 -2.75 -7.25
N THR A 149 15.88 -2.58 -6.96
CA THR A 149 16.97 -3.33 -7.62
C THR A 149 17.96 -3.90 -6.62
N ARG A 150 18.72 -4.92 -7.03
CA ARG A 150 19.81 -5.48 -6.21
C ARG A 150 21.07 -4.62 -6.21
N SER A 151 21.30 -3.90 -7.31
CA SER A 151 22.46 -3.04 -7.51
C SER A 151 22.08 -1.81 -8.35
N LEU A 152 22.99 -0.84 -8.41
CA LEU A 152 22.87 0.36 -9.22
C LEU A 152 24.00 0.40 -10.26
N PRO A 153 23.76 0.99 -11.45
CA PRO A 153 22.48 1.56 -11.91
C PRO A 153 21.42 0.48 -12.21
N PRO A 154 20.11 0.83 -12.18
CA PRO A 154 19.06 -0.07 -12.65
C PRO A 154 19.27 -0.41 -14.14
N SER A 155 18.94 -1.65 -14.54
CA SER A 155 18.99 -2.05 -15.94
C SER A 155 17.84 -1.42 -16.75
N ASP A 156 18.02 -1.32 -18.06
CA ASP A 156 16.96 -0.85 -18.97
C ASP A 156 15.72 -1.74 -18.87
N LEU A 157 15.91 -3.06 -18.73
CA LEU A 157 14.83 -4.01 -18.49
C LEU A 157 14.00 -3.65 -17.25
N ALA A 158 14.66 -3.31 -16.14
CA ALA A 158 14.00 -2.94 -14.89
C ALA A 158 13.21 -1.62 -15.02
N LEU A 159 13.78 -0.63 -15.71
CA LEU A 159 13.12 0.66 -15.97
C LEU A 159 11.91 0.51 -16.90
N SER A 160 12.06 -0.20 -18.01
CA SER A 160 10.95 -0.46 -18.94
C SER A 160 9.83 -1.29 -18.29
N ALA A 161 10.18 -2.29 -17.47
CA ALA A 161 9.19 -3.03 -16.71
C ALA A 161 8.43 -2.10 -15.75
N PHE A 162 9.15 -1.25 -15.01
CA PHE A 162 8.54 -0.28 -14.10
C PHE A 162 7.58 0.67 -14.84
N GLU A 163 8.01 1.30 -15.92
CA GLU A 163 7.16 2.18 -16.74
C GLU A 163 5.88 1.47 -17.21
N GLN A 164 6.00 0.24 -17.69
CA GLN A 164 4.84 -0.56 -18.10
C GLN A 164 3.87 -0.81 -16.92
N HIS A 165 4.40 -1.12 -15.74
CA HIS A 165 3.59 -1.32 -14.53
C HIS A 165 2.95 -0.04 -13.99
N VAL A 166 3.60 1.12 -14.17
CA VAL A 166 3.05 2.46 -13.87
C VAL A 166 1.84 2.75 -14.77
N GLN A 167 1.96 2.52 -16.08
CA GLN A 167 0.85 2.70 -17.02
C GLN A 167 -0.33 1.75 -16.70
N ARG A 168 -0.06 0.47 -16.40
CA ARG A 168 -1.11 -0.49 -15.97
C ARG A 168 -1.82 -0.07 -14.68
N ALA A 169 -1.14 0.71 -13.83
CA ALA A 169 -1.72 1.25 -12.59
C ALA A 169 -2.54 2.53 -12.81
N ASN A 170 -2.72 2.96 -14.07
CA ASN A 170 -3.32 4.26 -14.44
C ASN A 170 -2.59 5.43 -13.77
N LEU A 171 -1.27 5.33 -13.65
CA LEU A 171 -0.38 6.40 -13.23
C LEU A 171 0.42 6.88 -14.43
N THR A 172 0.86 8.12 -14.37
CA THR A 172 1.59 8.81 -15.43
C THR A 172 2.98 9.22 -14.95
N GLU A 173 3.84 9.69 -15.86
CA GLU A 173 5.24 10.02 -15.57
C GLU A 173 5.38 11.11 -14.49
N ASP A 174 4.48 12.09 -14.45
CA ASP A 174 4.40 13.13 -13.41
C ASP A 174 4.12 12.56 -12.01
N HIS A 175 3.64 11.32 -11.92
CA HIS A 175 3.47 10.64 -10.63
C HIS A 175 4.73 9.90 -10.16
N VAL A 176 5.79 9.86 -10.98
CA VAL A 176 7.02 9.10 -10.70
C VAL A 176 8.05 9.96 -9.98
N LEU A 177 8.57 9.43 -8.88
CA LEU A 177 9.63 10.03 -8.10
C LEU A 177 10.81 9.07 -8.04
N PHE A 178 11.96 9.50 -8.58
CA PHE A 178 13.21 8.78 -8.48
C PHE A 178 13.92 9.08 -7.16
N PHE A 179 14.44 8.04 -6.53
CA PHE A 179 15.17 8.13 -5.27
C PHE A 179 16.67 8.34 -5.50
N PRO A 180 17.42 8.89 -4.53
CA PRO A 180 18.84 9.14 -4.69
C PRO A 180 19.60 7.83 -4.94
N LYS A 181 20.59 7.89 -5.83
CA LYS A 181 21.44 6.75 -6.21
C LYS A 181 22.66 6.57 -5.30
N TYR A 182 22.81 7.42 -4.30
CA TYR A 182 23.93 7.46 -3.36
C TYR A 182 23.43 7.88 -1.97
N GLY A 183 24.26 7.69 -0.95
CA GLY A 183 23.93 8.11 0.41
C GLY A 183 23.07 7.11 1.19
N PHE A 184 22.94 5.86 0.72
CA PHE A 184 22.33 4.77 1.47
C PHE A 184 22.97 4.57 2.84
N CYS A 185 22.25 3.89 3.72
CA CYS A 185 22.86 3.28 4.89
C CYS A 185 22.25 1.93 5.23
N GLU A 186 23.03 1.14 5.96
CA GLU A 186 22.81 -0.31 6.11
C GLU A 186 22.68 -0.76 7.57
N ALA A 187 22.85 0.17 8.50
CA ALA A 187 22.78 -0.03 9.93
C ALA A 187 22.27 1.26 10.62
N ALA A 188 21.55 1.06 11.72
CA ALA A 188 21.12 2.11 12.64
C ALA A 188 21.52 1.67 14.05
N ASP A 189 21.88 2.62 14.91
CA ASP A 189 22.10 2.33 16.32
C ASP A 189 20.76 2.07 17.04
N GLN A 190 20.83 1.58 18.27
CA GLN A 190 19.68 1.17 19.07
C GLN A 190 18.65 2.29 19.34
N PHE A 191 19.05 3.56 19.26
CA PHE A 191 18.16 4.70 19.50
C PHE A 191 17.38 5.11 18.24
N HIS A 192 17.84 4.67 17.07
CA HIS A 192 17.25 4.99 15.77
C HIS A 192 16.56 3.78 15.11
N VAL A 193 15.98 2.90 15.95
CA VAL A 193 15.18 1.75 15.50
C VAL A 193 13.71 1.97 15.84
N LEU A 194 12.85 1.98 14.83
CA LEU A 194 11.41 1.92 14.98
C LEU A 194 10.92 0.49 14.73
N ASP A 195 10.50 -0.21 15.78
CA ASP A 195 9.96 -1.57 15.69
C ASP A 195 8.42 -1.55 15.59
N GLU A 196 7.91 -1.78 14.38
CA GLU A 196 6.47 -1.88 14.10
C GLU A 196 5.95 -3.33 14.10
N THR A 197 6.83 -4.32 14.32
CA THR A 197 6.43 -5.73 14.33
C THR A 197 5.57 -6.11 15.53
N ARG A 198 5.69 -5.34 16.63
CA ARG A 198 5.05 -5.58 17.92
C ARG A 198 3.66 -4.92 18.05
N ARG A 199 3.14 -4.32 16.97
CA ARG A 199 1.84 -3.63 16.96
C ARG A 199 0.70 -4.54 16.51
#